data_AF-A0A1G6N705-F1
#
_entry.id   AF-A0A1G6N705-F1
#
_cell.length_a   1.000
_cell.length_b   1.000
_cell.length_c   1.000
_cell.angle_alpha   90.00
_cell.angle_beta   90.00
_cell.angle_gamma   90.00
#
_symmetry.space_group_name_H-M   'P 1'
#
loop_
_entity.id
_entity.type
_entity.pdbx_description
1 polymer ?
#
loop_
_entity_poly.entity_id
_entity_poly.type
_entity_poly.pdbx_seq_one_letter_code
_entity_poly.pdbx_strand_id
1 'polypeptide(L)'
;MEKKSSFIHQIEEFRQSNVLIADSISIGNQAIVRYTGEFWTAKQRQANALHEISYRACFKPQLPRFFIEHLTQPGDKVYDPFSGRGTTALEAALMGRVPVANDINPLSAMMAAPRLLPPMVEEVKQRLSEIDLSPSNSTEIDLTMFYHTDTFRELLNLRSYLIGKDGNGSLDSTDRWIRMVATNRLTGHSTNFFSGYTFPPNQAVSANRQRLINQKREQVPPYKNVKEIIVKKTKDLLKGIAEKERSTLFGIAAQAQFVTGPADSTKAISADSVALTITSPPFLDIVQYSDDNWLRCWFNGIDADAVASGITMSKKVEDWCIVMQGVFDELFRITKPGGYVAFEVGEVKNGKIKLDEAVVPLGIGAGFICEVIVINAQEFTKTANIWGVSNNSKGTNTNRIVVFRKNTATKLGGS
;
A
#
# COMPACT_ATOMS: atom_id res chain seq x y z
N MET A 1 17.59 33.13 15.48
CA MET A 1 16.94 31.96 16.10
C MET A 1 15.75 31.61 15.22
N GLU A 2 15.95 30.75 14.23
CA GLU A 2 14.83 30.22 13.44
C GLU A 2 13.90 29.44 14.38
N LYS A 3 12.60 29.72 14.32
CA LYS A 3 11.59 28.87 14.95
C LYS A 3 11.76 27.48 14.35
N LYS A 4 12.33 26.54 15.12
CA LYS A 4 12.35 25.12 14.74
C LYS A 4 10.95 24.72 14.29
N SER A 5 10.85 24.12 13.10
CA SER A 5 9.61 23.53 12.59
C SER A 5 8.97 22.69 13.70
N SER A 6 7.67 22.86 13.95
CA SER A 6 6.93 22.19 15.04
C SER A 6 7.18 20.68 15.08
N PHE A 7 7.44 20.06 13.93
CA PHE A 7 7.73 18.63 13.82
C PHE A 7 9.12 18.24 14.32
N ILE A 8 10.16 19.05 14.05
CA ILE A 8 11.51 18.81 14.60
C ILE A 8 11.47 18.85 16.12
N HIS A 9 10.70 19.79 16.68
CA HIS A 9 10.53 19.87 18.13
C HIS A 9 9.87 18.61 18.71
N GLN A 10 8.82 18.09 18.07
CA GLN A 10 8.18 16.83 18.47
C GLN A 10 9.14 15.63 18.40
N ILE A 11 10.01 15.55 17.38
CA ILE A 11 11.06 14.52 17.32
C ILE A 11 12.08 14.69 18.46
N GLU A 12 12.44 15.92 18.80
CA GLU A 12 13.34 16.22 19.91
C GLU A 12 12.72 15.89 21.28
N GLU A 13 11.41 16.06 21.46
CA GLU A 13 10.70 15.58 22.65
C GLU A 13 10.68 14.05 22.72
N PHE A 14 10.48 13.38 21.58
CA PHE A 14 10.60 11.93 21.47
C PHE A 14 12.01 11.45 21.86
N ARG A 15 13.06 12.22 21.52
CA ARG A 15 14.46 11.98 21.94
C ARG A 15 14.66 12.05 23.45
N GLN A 16 13.93 12.90 24.16
CA GLN A 16 14.05 12.98 25.61
C GLN A 16 13.44 11.74 26.30
N SER A 17 12.48 11.11 25.63
CA SER A 17 11.73 9.95 26.14
C SER A 17 12.30 8.60 25.68
N ASN A 18 13.13 8.56 24.64
CA ASN A 18 13.69 7.35 24.02
C ASN A 18 15.16 7.54 23.62
N VAL A 19 15.91 6.45 23.45
CA VAL A 19 17.29 6.52 22.91
C VAL A 19 17.24 6.85 21.42
N LEU A 20 17.36 8.14 21.07
CA LEU A 20 17.56 8.59 19.69
C LEU A 20 18.98 9.10 19.47
N ILE A 21 19.60 8.68 18.37
CA ILE A 21 20.87 9.18 17.88
C ILE A 21 20.57 10.31 16.89
N ALA A 22 21.14 11.49 17.14
CA ALA A 22 21.08 12.61 16.21
C ALA A 22 22.45 12.80 15.57
N ASP A 23 22.50 12.81 14.24
CA ASP A 23 23.69 13.15 13.45
C ASP A 23 23.33 14.12 12.32
N SER A 24 24.34 14.50 11.52
CA SER A 24 24.15 15.31 10.32
C SER A 24 24.90 14.70 9.15
N ILE A 25 24.29 14.77 7.97
CA ILE A 25 24.92 14.37 6.70
C ILE A 25 25.00 15.57 5.76
N SER A 26 26.12 15.70 5.06
CA SER A 26 26.28 16.69 3.99
C SER A 26 25.83 16.09 2.66
N ILE A 27 24.76 16.65 2.08
CA ILE A 27 24.28 16.28 0.74
C ILE A 27 24.37 17.55 -0.12
N GLY A 28 25.33 17.55 -1.06
CA GLY A 28 25.70 18.76 -1.79
C GLY A 28 26.17 19.86 -0.83
N ASN A 29 25.54 21.03 -0.91
CA ASN A 29 25.85 22.19 -0.06
C ASN A 29 24.96 22.29 1.19
N GLN A 30 24.12 21.31 1.48
CA GLN A 30 23.21 21.32 2.64
C GLN A 30 23.65 20.30 3.69
N ALA A 31 23.67 20.73 4.95
CA ALA A 31 23.79 19.84 6.10
C ALA A 31 22.38 19.46 6.57
N ILE A 32 22.04 18.19 6.43
CA ILE A 32 20.73 17.65 6.80
C ILE A 32 20.84 16.89 8.12
N VAL A 33 20.00 17.24 9.09
CA VAL A 33 19.93 16.52 10.36
C VAL A 33 19.23 15.18 10.16
N ARG A 34 19.75 14.13 10.80
CA ARG A 34 19.11 12.82 10.84
C ARG A 34 18.88 12.37 12.27
N TYR A 35 17.71 11.80 12.53
CA TYR A 35 17.40 11.14 13.79
C TYR A 35 17.20 9.64 13.56
N THR A 36 17.92 8.83 14.32
CA THR A 36 17.83 7.37 14.29
C THR A 36 17.30 6.83 15.61
N GLY A 37 16.29 5.97 15.56
CA GLY A 37 15.77 5.25 16.72
C GLY A 37 14.50 4.46 16.42
N GLU A 38 13.78 4.00 17.44
CA GLU A 38 12.51 3.28 17.27
C GLU A 38 11.32 4.24 17.41
N PHE A 39 10.87 4.80 16.30
CA PHE A 39 9.77 5.79 16.26
C PHE A 39 8.38 5.14 16.34
N TRP A 40 8.28 3.87 15.95
CA TRP A 40 7.09 3.06 16.12
C TRP A 40 7.46 1.63 16.49
N THR A 41 6.56 0.91 17.17
CA THR A 41 6.89 -0.41 17.71
C THR A 41 7.03 -1.48 16.63
N ALA A 42 7.86 -2.50 16.90
CA ALA A 42 7.99 -3.67 16.03
C ALA A 42 6.80 -4.65 16.11
N LYS A 43 5.89 -4.50 17.09
CA LYS A 43 4.83 -5.48 17.38
C LYS A 43 3.74 -5.47 16.30
N GLN A 44 3.67 -6.55 15.51
CA GLN A 44 2.70 -6.71 14.41
C GLN A 44 1.22 -6.62 14.82
N ARG A 45 0.86 -6.85 16.09
CA ARG A 45 -0.54 -7.05 16.54
C ARG A 45 -1.30 -5.78 17.00
N GLN A 46 -0.78 -4.58 16.73
CA GLN A 46 -1.46 -3.33 17.13
C GLN A 46 -2.21 -2.63 15.98
N ALA A 47 -2.16 -3.18 14.76
CA ALA A 47 -2.89 -2.60 13.63
C ALA A 47 -4.35 -3.07 13.58
N ASN A 48 -5.22 -2.24 13.03
CA ASN A 48 -6.62 -2.57 12.77
C ASN A 48 -6.71 -3.77 11.80
N ALA A 49 -7.64 -4.71 12.04
CA ALA A 49 -7.79 -5.93 11.25
C ALA A 49 -8.06 -5.68 9.76
N LEU A 50 -8.58 -4.50 9.39
CA LEU A 50 -8.75 -4.05 8.00
C LEU A 50 -7.43 -3.98 7.21
N HIS A 51 -6.27 -3.97 7.88
CA HIS A 51 -4.96 -4.05 7.22
C HIS A 51 -4.55 -5.47 6.79
N GLU A 52 -5.30 -6.50 7.16
CA GLU A 52 -4.97 -7.90 6.82
C GLU A 52 -5.35 -8.30 5.38
N ILE A 53 -5.03 -7.42 4.42
CA ILE A 53 -5.05 -7.64 2.98
C ILE A 53 -3.62 -7.84 2.50
N SER A 54 -3.33 -8.98 1.86
CA SER A 54 -1.98 -9.33 1.44
C SER A 54 -1.57 -8.50 0.23
N TYR A 55 -0.41 -7.88 0.26
CA TYR A 55 0.20 -7.19 -0.88
C TYR A 55 1.70 -7.11 -0.64
N ARG A 56 2.51 -7.14 -1.69
CA ARG A 56 3.97 -7.09 -1.55
C ARG A 56 4.45 -5.66 -1.41
N ALA A 57 5.56 -5.46 -0.69
CA ALA A 57 6.20 -4.15 -0.55
C ALA A 57 5.27 -3.08 0.07
N CYS A 58 4.57 -3.43 1.14
CA CYS A 58 3.85 -2.45 1.96
C CYS A 58 4.65 -2.12 3.22
N PHE A 59 4.64 -0.86 3.63
CA PHE A 59 5.07 -0.49 4.98
C PHE A 59 4.00 -0.88 6.04
N LYS A 60 4.47 -0.96 7.29
CA LYS A 60 3.63 -1.23 8.47
C LYS A 60 2.69 -0.04 8.71
N PRO A 61 1.43 -0.23 9.15
CA PRO A 61 0.48 0.86 9.41
C PRO A 61 0.97 1.91 10.43
N GLN A 62 1.89 1.54 11.32
CA GLN A 62 2.44 2.46 12.31
C GLN A 62 3.31 3.56 11.69
N LEU A 63 3.94 3.29 10.54
CA LEU A 63 4.75 4.29 9.84
C LEU A 63 3.90 5.47 9.36
N PRO A 64 2.86 5.30 8.52
CA PRO A 64 2.03 6.42 8.11
C PRO A 64 1.27 7.03 9.30
N ARG A 65 0.83 6.22 10.28
CA ARG A 65 0.19 6.74 11.50
C ARG A 65 1.04 7.79 12.20
N PHE A 66 2.34 7.51 12.40
CA PHE A 66 3.27 8.44 13.04
C PHE A 66 3.26 9.80 12.35
N PHE A 67 3.41 9.84 11.02
CA PHE A 67 3.41 11.11 10.30
C PHE A 67 2.03 11.78 10.23
N ILE A 68 0.94 11.02 10.06
CA ILE A 68 -0.42 11.58 10.05
C ILE A 68 -0.73 12.26 11.38
N GLU A 69 -0.39 11.63 12.50
CA GLU A 69 -0.64 12.16 13.85
C GLU A 69 0.08 13.49 14.09
N HIS A 70 1.31 13.61 13.63
CA HIS A 70 2.19 14.73 13.96
C HIS A 70 2.13 15.88 12.92
N LEU A 71 1.77 15.59 11.67
CA LEU A 71 1.84 16.54 10.56
C LEU A 71 0.48 16.96 9.99
N THR A 72 -0.63 16.47 10.52
CA THR A 72 -1.98 16.80 10.00
C THR A 72 -3.02 16.98 11.10
N GLN A 73 -4.15 17.56 10.75
CA GLN A 73 -5.35 17.64 11.59
C GLN A 73 -6.52 16.84 10.97
N PRO A 74 -7.54 16.44 11.77
CA PRO A 74 -8.76 15.87 11.19
C PRO A 74 -9.33 16.74 10.07
N GLY A 75 -9.79 16.11 8.99
CA GLY A 75 -10.26 16.78 7.77
C GLY A 75 -9.17 17.12 6.75
N ASP A 76 -7.88 17.12 7.13
CA ASP A 76 -6.79 17.31 6.15
C ASP A 76 -6.75 16.17 5.12
N LYS A 77 -6.31 16.50 3.90
CA LYS A 77 -6.05 15.50 2.86
C LYS A 77 -4.68 14.85 3.05
N VAL A 78 -4.65 13.52 3.08
CA VAL A 78 -3.43 12.71 3.15
C VAL A 78 -3.30 11.88 1.89
N TYR A 79 -2.14 11.94 1.23
CA TYR A 79 -1.91 11.39 -0.09
C TYR A 79 -0.86 10.26 -0.11
N ASP A 80 -1.07 9.29 -1.01
CA ASP A 80 -0.07 8.30 -1.40
C ASP A 80 -0.12 8.05 -2.92
N PRO A 81 0.92 8.43 -3.69
CA PRO A 81 1.01 8.22 -5.14
C PRO A 81 1.26 6.77 -5.56
N PHE A 82 1.71 5.91 -4.63
CA PHE A 82 2.05 4.50 -4.86
C PHE A 82 1.26 3.61 -3.90
N SER A 83 -0.05 3.80 -3.88
CA SER A 83 -0.90 3.37 -2.76
C SER A 83 -0.93 1.86 -2.54
N GLY A 84 -0.72 1.04 -3.58
CA GLY A 84 -0.71 -0.41 -3.48
C GLY A 84 -1.99 -0.96 -2.85
N ARG A 85 -1.93 -1.50 -1.63
CA ARG A 85 -3.14 -1.93 -0.89
C ARG A 85 -3.83 -0.82 -0.10
N GLY A 86 -3.34 0.41 -0.14
CA GLY A 86 -3.88 1.57 0.56
C GLY A 86 -3.62 1.61 2.06
N THR A 87 -2.38 1.34 2.51
CA THR A 87 -2.03 1.41 3.94
C THR A 87 -2.18 2.85 4.47
N THR A 88 -1.61 3.84 3.76
CA THR A 88 -1.75 5.27 4.10
C THR A 88 -3.20 5.72 4.06
N ALA A 89 -3.94 5.34 3.01
CA ALA A 89 -5.35 5.71 2.85
C ALA A 89 -6.22 5.23 4.01
N LEU A 90 -6.03 3.98 4.45
CA LEU A 90 -6.81 3.44 5.57
C LEU A 90 -6.43 4.10 6.90
N GLU A 91 -5.13 4.32 7.17
CA GLU A 91 -4.71 5.01 8.40
C GLU A 91 -5.19 6.46 8.44
N ALA A 92 -5.14 7.19 7.32
CA ALA A 92 -5.69 8.53 7.22
C ALA A 92 -7.18 8.55 7.58
N ALA A 93 -7.97 7.65 6.98
CA ALA A 93 -9.40 7.57 7.23
C ALA A 93 -9.72 7.18 8.69
N LEU A 94 -9.01 6.20 9.27
CA LEU A 94 -9.17 5.81 10.68
C LEU A 94 -8.89 6.98 11.64
N MET A 95 -8.00 7.89 11.24
CA MET A 95 -7.67 9.10 12.00
C MET A 95 -8.55 10.31 11.62
N GLY A 96 -9.60 10.13 10.82
CA GLY A 96 -10.52 11.20 10.43
C GLY A 96 -9.93 12.23 9.45
N ARG A 97 -8.89 11.85 8.70
CA ARG A 97 -8.35 12.62 7.56
C ARG A 97 -8.99 12.13 6.26
N VAL A 98 -8.99 12.97 5.22
CA VAL A 98 -9.52 12.61 3.90
C VAL A 98 -8.44 11.86 3.11
N PRO A 99 -8.60 10.56 2.82
CA PRO A 99 -7.61 9.83 2.07
C PRO A 99 -7.68 10.20 0.58
N VAL A 100 -6.52 10.50 0.02
CA VAL A 100 -6.29 10.60 -1.42
C VAL A 100 -5.28 9.51 -1.77
N ALA A 101 -5.57 8.68 -2.76
CA ALA A 101 -4.72 7.57 -3.15
C ALA A 101 -4.63 7.51 -4.66
N ASN A 102 -3.41 7.32 -5.17
CA ASN A 102 -3.16 7.01 -6.57
C ASN A 102 -2.34 5.73 -6.67
N ASP A 103 -2.56 4.99 -7.75
CA ASP A 103 -1.67 3.93 -8.18
C ASP A 103 -1.84 3.75 -9.69
N ILE A 104 -0.80 3.28 -10.38
CA ILE A 104 -0.90 2.98 -11.80
C ILE A 104 -1.77 1.74 -12.05
N ASN A 105 -1.85 0.83 -11.08
CA ASN A 105 -2.71 -0.34 -11.16
C ASN A 105 -4.09 -0.04 -10.55
N PRO A 106 -5.20 -0.12 -11.32
CA PRO A 106 -6.54 0.09 -10.80
C PRO A 106 -6.93 -0.90 -9.68
N LEU A 107 -6.22 -2.03 -9.56
CA LEU A 107 -6.33 -2.96 -8.46
C LEU A 107 -6.18 -2.28 -7.08
N SER A 108 -5.37 -1.22 -6.99
CA SER A 108 -5.13 -0.50 -5.75
C SER A 108 -6.43 0.06 -5.14
N ALA A 109 -7.23 0.76 -5.96
CA ALA A 109 -8.52 1.29 -5.52
C ALA A 109 -9.48 0.16 -5.10
N MET A 110 -9.49 -0.97 -5.82
CA MET A 110 -10.31 -2.13 -5.51
C MET A 110 -9.91 -2.81 -4.19
N MET A 111 -8.64 -2.74 -3.79
CA MET A 111 -8.17 -3.25 -2.51
C MET A 111 -8.34 -2.26 -1.36
N ALA A 112 -8.34 -0.95 -1.67
CA ALA A 112 -8.29 0.09 -0.66
C ALA A 112 -9.66 0.64 -0.28
N ALA A 113 -10.43 1.11 -1.26
CA ALA A 113 -11.68 1.83 -1.07
C ALA A 113 -12.77 1.06 -0.28
N PRO A 114 -12.96 -0.27 -0.48
CA PRO A 114 -14.02 -0.99 0.24
C PRO A 114 -13.82 -1.01 1.75
N ARG A 115 -12.59 -0.80 2.23
CA ARG A 115 -12.26 -0.75 3.67
C ARG A 115 -12.72 0.55 4.33
N LEU A 116 -13.18 1.54 3.57
CA LEU A 116 -13.81 2.74 4.11
C LEU A 116 -15.31 2.56 4.36
N LEU A 117 -15.92 1.54 3.76
CA LEU A 117 -17.33 1.19 3.94
C LEU A 117 -17.47 -0.29 4.35
N PRO A 118 -16.85 -0.74 5.47
CA PRO A 118 -16.99 -2.12 5.91
C PRO A 118 -18.46 -2.50 6.14
N PRO A 119 -18.97 -3.55 5.46
CA PRO A 119 -20.32 -4.05 5.66
C PRO A 119 -20.42 -4.87 6.96
N MET A 120 -21.63 -5.22 7.36
CA MET A 120 -21.90 -6.26 8.34
C MET A 120 -21.67 -7.64 7.73
N VAL A 121 -21.29 -8.60 8.58
CA VAL A 121 -21.11 -10.00 8.16
C VAL A 121 -22.39 -10.57 7.55
N GLU A 122 -23.56 -10.22 8.10
CA GLU A 122 -24.86 -10.69 7.59
C GLU A 122 -25.21 -10.09 6.23
N GLU A 123 -24.85 -8.83 5.96
CA GLU A 123 -25.02 -8.22 4.63
C GLU A 123 -24.22 -8.98 3.57
N VAL A 124 -22.98 -9.37 3.90
CA VAL A 124 -22.14 -10.19 3.01
C VAL A 124 -22.72 -11.58 2.80
N LYS A 125 -23.19 -12.25 3.86
CA LYS A 125 -23.83 -13.57 3.73
C LYS A 125 -25.08 -13.53 2.88
N GLN A 126 -25.94 -12.53 3.09
CA GLN A 126 -27.16 -12.34 2.33
C GLN A 126 -26.83 -12.08 0.86
N ARG A 127 -25.91 -11.17 0.56
CA ARG A 127 -25.48 -10.93 -0.82
C ARG A 127 -24.91 -12.19 -1.47
N LEU A 128 -24.10 -12.97 -0.76
CA LEU A 128 -23.55 -14.21 -1.29
C LEU A 128 -24.62 -15.28 -1.53
N SER A 129 -25.72 -15.32 -0.78
CA SER A 129 -26.81 -16.28 -1.01
C SER A 129 -27.57 -16.00 -2.31
N GLU A 130 -27.65 -14.73 -2.71
CA GLU A 130 -28.31 -14.24 -3.92
C GLU A 130 -27.50 -14.51 -5.21
N ILE A 131 -26.19 -14.77 -5.10
CA ILE A 131 -25.33 -15.02 -6.26
C ILE A 131 -25.36 -16.50 -6.62
N ASP A 132 -25.84 -16.83 -7.82
CA ASP A 132 -25.74 -18.19 -8.37
C ASP A 132 -24.31 -18.45 -8.87
N LEU A 133 -23.64 -19.46 -8.30
CA LEU A 133 -22.29 -19.88 -8.65
C LEU A 133 -22.24 -21.23 -9.37
N SER A 134 -23.40 -21.76 -9.78
CA SER A 134 -23.55 -23.06 -10.43
C SER A 134 -23.33 -23.11 -11.95
N PRO A 135 -23.63 -22.06 -12.76
CA PRO A 135 -23.49 -22.13 -14.21
C PRO A 135 -22.05 -22.42 -14.67
N SER A 136 -21.85 -23.03 -15.83
CA SER A 136 -20.53 -23.07 -16.45
C SER A 136 -20.65 -23.32 -17.94
N ASN A 137 -20.12 -22.38 -18.74
CA ASN A 137 -19.53 -22.62 -20.05
C ASN A 137 -18.51 -21.50 -20.24
N SER A 138 -17.23 -21.80 -20.01
CA SER A 138 -16.15 -20.82 -20.09
C SER A 138 -15.02 -21.35 -20.98
N THR A 139 -14.52 -20.49 -21.87
CA THR A 139 -13.32 -20.68 -22.68
C THR A 139 -12.10 -19.96 -22.05
N GLU A 140 -12.16 -19.65 -20.75
CA GLU A 140 -11.08 -18.94 -20.05
C GLU A 140 -9.83 -19.81 -19.85
N ILE A 141 -8.76 -19.15 -19.43
CA ILE A 141 -7.47 -19.76 -19.07
C ILE A 141 -7.69 -20.89 -18.07
N ASP A 142 -7.09 -22.04 -18.33
CA ASP A 142 -7.07 -23.17 -17.38
C ASP A 142 -6.26 -22.80 -16.13
N LEU A 143 -6.96 -22.65 -15.00
CA LEU A 143 -6.37 -22.39 -13.67
C LEU A 143 -6.54 -23.58 -12.71
N THR A 144 -6.83 -24.77 -13.23
CA THR A 144 -7.03 -25.98 -12.40
C THR A 144 -5.77 -26.42 -11.65
N MET A 145 -4.58 -25.93 -12.04
CA MET A 145 -3.37 -26.13 -11.24
C MET A 145 -3.40 -25.39 -9.90
N PHE A 146 -4.18 -24.31 -9.80
CA PHE A 146 -4.39 -23.57 -8.55
C PHE A 146 -5.63 -24.08 -7.80
N TYR A 147 -6.69 -24.46 -8.52
CA TYR A 147 -8.03 -24.64 -7.97
C TYR A 147 -8.64 -25.99 -8.29
N HIS A 148 -9.45 -26.52 -7.38
CA HIS A 148 -10.38 -27.60 -7.71
C HIS A 148 -11.37 -27.13 -8.78
N THR A 149 -11.83 -28.02 -9.66
CA THR A 149 -12.74 -27.68 -10.77
C THR A 149 -14.00 -26.94 -10.32
N ASP A 150 -14.68 -27.43 -9.27
CA ASP A 150 -15.88 -26.76 -8.73
C ASP A 150 -15.55 -25.38 -8.12
N THR A 151 -14.45 -25.25 -7.39
CA THR A 151 -14.00 -23.96 -6.85
C THR A 151 -13.68 -22.98 -7.97
N PHE A 152 -13.03 -23.46 -9.04
CA PHE A 152 -12.71 -22.63 -10.18
C PHE A 152 -13.97 -22.14 -10.89
N ARG A 153 -14.96 -23.03 -11.10
CA ARG A 153 -16.28 -22.65 -11.62
C ARG A 153 -16.95 -21.58 -10.75
N GLU A 154 -16.96 -21.77 -9.43
CA GLU A 154 -17.52 -20.78 -8.50
C GLU A 154 -16.83 -19.42 -8.61
N LEU A 155 -15.49 -19.41 -8.73
CA LEU A 155 -14.72 -18.18 -8.93
C LEU A 155 -15.03 -17.51 -10.27
N LEU A 156 -15.19 -18.27 -11.35
CA LEU A 156 -15.57 -17.73 -12.67
C LEU A 156 -16.94 -17.06 -12.65
N ASN A 157 -17.93 -17.67 -11.97
CA ASN A 157 -19.26 -17.08 -11.83
C ASN A 157 -19.24 -15.84 -10.94
N LEU A 158 -18.50 -15.88 -9.83
CA LEU A 158 -18.35 -14.71 -8.96
C LEU A 158 -17.67 -13.55 -9.70
N ARG A 159 -16.60 -13.85 -10.45
CA ARG A 159 -15.92 -12.90 -11.33
C ARG A 159 -16.89 -12.28 -12.33
N SER A 160 -17.65 -13.10 -13.05
CA SER A 160 -18.61 -12.65 -14.06
C SER A 160 -19.70 -11.77 -13.47
N TYR A 161 -20.23 -12.14 -12.29
CA TYR A 161 -21.18 -11.32 -11.54
C TYR A 161 -20.61 -9.94 -11.21
N LEU A 162 -19.41 -9.89 -10.63
CA LEU A 162 -18.78 -8.65 -10.18
C LEU A 162 -18.40 -7.74 -11.36
N ILE A 163 -17.83 -8.30 -12.43
CA ILE A 163 -17.49 -7.53 -13.64
C ILE A 163 -18.76 -7.03 -14.33
N GLY A 164 -19.81 -7.85 -14.40
CA GLY A 164 -21.09 -7.45 -14.99
C GLY A 164 -21.74 -6.28 -14.23
N LYS A 165 -21.72 -6.30 -12.90
CA LYS A 165 -22.23 -5.19 -12.08
C LYS A 165 -21.35 -3.94 -12.14
N ASP A 166 -20.04 -4.10 -12.30
CA ASP A 166 -19.13 -2.97 -12.48
C ASP A 166 -19.37 -2.28 -13.83
N GLY A 167 -19.47 -3.08 -14.92
CA GLY A 167 -19.69 -2.58 -16.28
C GLY A 167 -21.03 -1.87 -16.50
N ASN A 168 -22.06 -2.17 -15.69
CA ASN A 168 -23.36 -1.48 -15.74
C ASN A 168 -23.55 -0.43 -14.63
N GLY A 169 -22.51 -0.17 -13.82
CA GLY A 169 -22.54 0.84 -12.76
C GLY A 169 -23.40 0.49 -11.53
N SER A 170 -23.82 -0.77 -11.37
CA SER A 170 -24.67 -1.22 -10.25
C SER A 170 -23.91 -1.83 -9.06
N LEU A 171 -22.56 -1.81 -9.11
CA LEU A 171 -21.70 -2.30 -8.03
C LEU A 171 -21.91 -1.44 -6.76
N ASP A 172 -22.33 -2.05 -5.66
CA ASP A 172 -22.51 -1.37 -4.36
C ASP A 172 -21.34 -1.62 -3.39
N SER A 173 -21.43 -1.12 -2.15
CA SER A 173 -20.37 -1.29 -1.15
C SER A 173 -20.15 -2.75 -0.74
N THR A 174 -21.21 -3.54 -0.64
CA THR A 174 -21.12 -4.97 -0.29
C THR A 174 -20.48 -5.77 -1.41
N ASP A 175 -20.82 -5.49 -2.68
CA ASP A 175 -20.16 -6.13 -3.83
C ASP A 175 -18.67 -5.77 -3.89
N ARG A 176 -18.35 -4.49 -3.70
CA ARG A 176 -16.96 -4.00 -3.65
C ARG A 176 -16.16 -4.70 -2.54
N TRP A 177 -16.78 -4.91 -1.37
CA TRP A 177 -16.18 -5.67 -0.28
C TRP A 177 -15.95 -7.14 -0.64
N ILE A 178 -16.95 -7.82 -1.21
CA ILE A 178 -16.84 -9.20 -1.68
C ILE A 178 -15.72 -9.33 -2.72
N ARG A 179 -15.65 -8.42 -3.69
CA ARG A 179 -14.59 -8.36 -4.72
C ARG A 179 -13.20 -8.24 -4.10
N MET A 180 -13.02 -7.32 -3.15
CA MET A 180 -11.76 -7.14 -2.43
C MET A 180 -11.36 -8.41 -1.67
N VAL A 181 -12.30 -9.01 -0.92
CA VAL A 181 -12.02 -10.23 -0.15
C VAL A 181 -11.66 -11.38 -1.08
N ALA A 182 -12.43 -11.60 -2.16
CA ALA A 182 -12.14 -12.66 -3.12
C ALA A 182 -10.76 -12.45 -3.77
N THR A 183 -10.46 -11.23 -4.22
CA THR A 183 -9.14 -10.85 -4.77
C THR A 183 -7.99 -11.18 -3.82
N ASN A 184 -8.16 -10.91 -2.53
CA ASN A 184 -7.17 -11.19 -1.49
C ASN A 184 -7.01 -12.70 -1.18
N ARG A 185 -7.99 -13.55 -1.53
CA ARG A 185 -8.01 -14.99 -1.20
C ARG A 185 -7.71 -15.91 -2.39
N LEU A 186 -7.33 -15.37 -3.55
CA LEU A 186 -7.02 -16.15 -4.74
C LEU A 186 -5.91 -17.19 -4.53
N THR A 187 -4.80 -16.84 -3.88
CA THR A 187 -3.66 -17.75 -3.67
C THR A 187 -3.02 -17.56 -2.30
N GLY A 188 -2.55 -18.66 -1.69
CA GLY A 188 -1.69 -18.60 -0.52
C GLY A 188 -1.34 -19.96 0.07
N HIS A 189 -0.66 -19.94 1.22
CA HIS A 189 -0.09 -21.12 1.88
C HIS A 189 -0.97 -21.71 2.99
N SER A 190 -2.12 -21.08 3.31
CA SER A 190 -3.03 -21.53 4.37
C SER A 190 -4.35 -22.06 3.83
N THR A 191 -5.08 -22.83 4.64
CA THR A 191 -6.31 -23.52 4.22
C THR A 191 -7.48 -22.62 3.88
N ASN A 192 -7.43 -21.34 4.26
CA ASN A 192 -8.50 -20.37 4.02
C ASN A 192 -8.36 -19.67 2.64
N PHE A 193 -7.42 -20.06 1.79
CA PHE A 193 -7.31 -19.55 0.40
C PHE A 193 -8.13 -20.44 -0.53
N PHE A 194 -8.55 -19.90 -1.68
CA PHE A 194 -9.28 -20.67 -2.69
C PHE A 194 -8.37 -21.70 -3.37
N SER A 195 -7.07 -21.41 -3.47
CA SER A 195 -6.10 -22.30 -4.07
C SER A 195 -5.79 -23.52 -3.19
N GLY A 196 -5.19 -24.54 -3.80
CA GLY A 196 -4.29 -25.45 -3.10
C GLY A 196 -3.09 -24.70 -2.49
N TYR A 197 -2.16 -25.42 -1.87
CA TYR A 197 -0.98 -24.77 -1.30
C TYR A 197 -0.13 -24.11 -2.40
N THR A 198 0.11 -22.80 -2.24
CA THR A 198 0.99 -22.00 -3.11
C THR A 198 2.08 -21.29 -2.27
N PHE A 199 2.92 -20.49 -2.94
CA PHE A 199 3.79 -19.51 -2.27
C PHE A 199 2.99 -18.45 -1.49
N PRO A 200 3.65 -17.64 -0.64
CA PRO A 200 3.00 -16.58 0.13
C PRO A 200 2.04 -15.69 -0.68
N PRO A 201 0.91 -15.28 -0.09
CA PRO A 201 -0.24 -14.68 -0.79
C PRO A 201 0.01 -13.30 -1.40
N ASN A 202 1.17 -12.72 -1.13
CA ASN A 202 1.65 -11.49 -1.72
C ASN A 202 2.39 -11.70 -3.05
N GLN A 203 2.58 -12.95 -3.50
CA GLN A 203 3.25 -13.30 -4.76
C GLN A 203 2.51 -14.46 -5.43
N ALA A 204 1.74 -14.17 -6.47
CA ALA A 204 1.19 -15.22 -7.32
C ALA A 204 2.33 -15.85 -8.14
N VAL A 205 2.52 -17.17 -8.05
CA VAL A 205 3.47 -17.86 -8.93
C VAL A 205 2.89 -18.03 -10.32
N SER A 206 3.73 -18.27 -11.32
CA SER A 206 3.26 -18.63 -12.66
C SER A 206 2.55 -19.99 -12.65
N ALA A 207 1.65 -20.20 -13.62
CA ALA A 207 0.94 -21.48 -13.81
C ALA A 207 1.89 -22.69 -13.90
N ASN A 208 2.96 -22.57 -14.68
CA ASN A 208 3.98 -23.62 -14.80
C ASN A 208 4.68 -23.91 -13.47
N ARG A 209 5.01 -22.86 -12.71
CA ARG A 209 5.63 -23.02 -11.40
C ARG A 209 4.68 -23.71 -10.42
N GLN A 210 3.38 -23.39 -10.46
CA GLN A 210 2.40 -24.08 -9.61
C GLN A 210 2.26 -25.56 -9.96
N ARG A 211 2.29 -25.94 -11.24
CA ARG A 211 2.30 -27.36 -11.65
C ARG A 211 3.50 -28.11 -11.06
N LEU A 212 4.69 -27.51 -11.08
CA LEU A 212 5.89 -28.08 -10.47
C LEU A 212 5.77 -28.20 -8.94
N ILE A 213 5.15 -27.23 -8.27
CA ILE A 213 4.86 -27.31 -6.83
C ILE A 213 3.92 -28.47 -6.55
N ASN A 214 2.88 -28.64 -7.36
CA ASN A 214 1.91 -29.71 -7.21
C ASN A 214 2.57 -31.09 -7.34
N GLN A 215 3.40 -31.28 -8.37
CA GLN A 215 4.18 -32.51 -8.56
C GLN A 215 5.13 -32.78 -7.40
N LYS A 216 5.94 -31.78 -7.01
CA LYS A 216 6.93 -31.94 -5.92
C LYS A 216 6.28 -32.27 -4.57
N ARG A 217 5.05 -31.79 -4.34
CA ARG A 217 4.32 -32.00 -3.08
C ARG A 217 3.29 -33.12 -3.18
N GLU A 218 3.19 -33.79 -4.33
CA GLU A 218 2.19 -34.82 -4.61
C GLU A 218 0.77 -34.36 -4.25
N GLN A 219 0.44 -33.10 -4.55
CA GLN A 219 -0.83 -32.48 -4.17
C GLN A 219 -1.74 -32.21 -5.36
N VAL A 220 -3.03 -32.31 -5.11
CA VAL A 220 -4.11 -31.81 -5.97
C VAL A 220 -4.84 -30.71 -5.22
N PRO A 221 -5.20 -29.58 -5.85
CA PRO A 221 -6.01 -28.55 -5.21
C PRO A 221 -7.32 -29.14 -4.67
N PRO A 222 -7.58 -29.06 -3.36
CA PRO A 222 -8.81 -29.58 -2.79
C PRO A 222 -9.98 -28.62 -3.09
N TYR A 223 -11.20 -29.14 -3.05
CA TYR A 223 -12.38 -28.28 -3.10
C TYR A 223 -12.38 -27.28 -1.95
N LYS A 224 -12.73 -26.04 -2.29
CA LYS A 224 -12.87 -24.89 -1.41
C LYS A 224 -14.19 -24.20 -1.73
N ASN A 225 -15.08 -24.11 -0.76
CA ASN A 225 -16.32 -23.35 -0.88
C ASN A 225 -16.00 -21.85 -0.91
N VAL A 226 -16.27 -21.18 -2.03
CA VAL A 226 -15.93 -19.77 -2.25
C VAL A 226 -16.68 -18.87 -1.27
N LYS A 227 -17.98 -19.08 -1.08
CA LYS A 227 -18.83 -18.26 -0.22
C LYS A 227 -18.38 -18.35 1.25
N GLU A 228 -18.10 -19.55 1.74
CA GLU A 228 -17.65 -19.76 3.14
C GLU A 228 -16.32 -19.07 3.44
N ILE A 229 -15.35 -19.13 2.51
CA ILE A 229 -14.06 -18.47 2.67
C ILE A 229 -14.21 -16.95 2.70
N ILE A 230 -15.07 -16.38 1.85
CA ILE A 230 -15.35 -14.93 1.84
C ILE A 230 -15.98 -14.50 3.18
N VAL A 231 -16.97 -15.25 3.68
CA VAL A 231 -17.59 -14.97 4.98
C VAL A 231 -16.57 -15.07 6.11
N LYS A 232 -15.73 -16.10 6.11
CA LYS A 232 -14.69 -16.29 7.12
C LYS A 232 -13.70 -15.13 7.13
N LYS A 233 -13.16 -14.75 5.97
CA LYS A 233 -12.23 -13.62 5.90
C LYS A 233 -12.90 -12.28 6.23
N THR A 234 -14.17 -12.13 5.90
CA THR A 234 -14.95 -10.95 6.33
C THR A 234 -15.00 -10.85 7.85
N LYS A 235 -15.33 -11.94 8.56
CA LYS A 235 -15.29 -11.96 10.03
C LYS A 235 -13.93 -11.60 10.59
N ASP A 236 -12.86 -12.11 9.99
CA ASP A 236 -11.48 -11.80 10.42
C ASP A 236 -11.16 -10.32 10.25
N LEU A 237 -11.51 -9.72 9.10
CA LEU A 237 -11.26 -8.30 8.79
C LEU A 237 -12.09 -7.34 9.64
N LEU A 238 -13.29 -7.75 10.04
CA LEU A 238 -14.20 -6.94 10.86
C LEU A 238 -13.95 -7.11 12.37
N LYS A 239 -13.02 -8.00 12.75
CA LYS A 239 -12.75 -8.30 14.16
C LYS A 239 -12.21 -7.07 14.88
N GLY A 240 -12.91 -6.67 15.94
CA GLY A 240 -12.45 -5.62 16.84
C GLY A 240 -12.58 -4.20 16.29
N ILE A 241 -13.29 -4.00 15.17
CA ILE A 241 -13.63 -2.65 14.70
C ILE A 241 -14.64 -2.05 15.67
N ALA A 242 -14.28 -0.94 16.31
CA ALA A 242 -15.17 -0.20 17.19
C ALA A 242 -16.24 0.56 16.38
N GLU A 243 -17.42 0.75 16.97
CA GLU A 243 -18.51 1.52 16.34
C GLU A 243 -18.06 2.94 15.93
N LYS A 244 -17.27 3.59 16.80
CA LYS A 244 -16.66 4.89 16.51
C LYS A 244 -15.76 4.86 15.27
N GLU A 245 -14.91 3.84 15.13
CA GLU A 245 -14.04 3.71 13.95
C GLU A 245 -14.87 3.54 12.68
N ARG A 246 -15.91 2.69 12.72
CA ARG A 246 -16.82 2.50 11.59
C ARG A 246 -17.52 3.80 11.19
N SER A 247 -18.02 4.54 12.16
CA SER A 247 -18.67 5.84 11.94
C SER A 247 -17.70 6.86 11.31
N THR A 248 -16.46 6.94 11.81
CA THR A 248 -15.42 7.79 11.22
C THR A 248 -15.14 7.40 9.76
N LEU A 249 -14.95 6.11 9.47
CA LEU A 249 -14.69 5.63 8.11
C LEU A 249 -15.84 5.99 7.16
N PHE A 250 -17.08 5.78 7.58
CA PHE A 250 -18.27 6.08 6.79
C PHE A 250 -18.41 7.59 6.51
N GLY A 251 -18.16 8.44 7.51
CA GLY A 251 -18.21 9.90 7.36
C GLY A 251 -17.13 10.47 6.43
N ILE A 252 -16.00 9.78 6.31
CA ILE A 252 -14.90 10.16 5.41
C ILE A 252 -15.06 9.57 4.00
N ALA A 253 -15.70 8.41 3.86
CA ALA A 253 -15.72 7.63 2.61
C ALA A 253 -16.21 8.43 1.39
N ALA A 254 -17.20 9.31 1.55
CA ALA A 254 -17.72 10.15 0.46
C ALA A 254 -16.75 11.23 -0.02
N GLN A 255 -15.77 11.61 0.81
CA GLN A 255 -14.75 12.62 0.51
C GLN A 255 -13.45 11.99 -0.01
N ALA A 256 -13.28 10.67 0.19
CA ALA A 256 -12.11 9.93 -0.24
C ALA A 256 -11.96 9.97 -1.77
N GLN A 257 -10.72 10.10 -2.24
CA GLN A 257 -10.42 10.13 -3.67
C GLN A 257 -9.43 9.01 -4.01
N PHE A 258 -9.85 8.08 -4.88
CA PHE A 258 -9.00 7.03 -5.43
C PHE A 258 -8.83 7.29 -6.93
N VAL A 259 -7.59 7.50 -7.37
CA VAL A 259 -7.22 7.81 -8.75
C VAL A 259 -6.38 6.65 -9.30
N THR A 260 -6.46 6.43 -10.61
CA THR A 260 -5.59 5.49 -11.31
C THR A 260 -4.81 6.24 -12.37
N GLY A 261 -3.49 6.18 -12.30
CA GLY A 261 -2.62 6.91 -13.21
C GLY A 261 -1.15 6.94 -12.76
N PRO A 262 -0.27 7.48 -13.61
CA PRO A 262 1.14 7.60 -13.27
C PRO A 262 1.35 8.63 -12.14
N ALA A 263 2.30 8.35 -11.26
CA ALA A 263 2.55 9.11 -10.04
C ALA A 263 3.11 10.53 -10.27
N ASP A 264 3.66 10.78 -11.46
CA ASP A 264 4.18 12.07 -11.92
C ASP A 264 3.10 12.93 -12.61
N SER A 265 1.87 12.44 -12.74
CA SER A 265 0.77 13.20 -13.34
C SER A 265 -0.61 12.81 -12.80
N THR A 266 -0.99 13.41 -11.67
CA THR A 266 -2.26 13.20 -10.97
C THR A 266 -3.20 14.39 -11.11
N LYS A 267 -3.59 14.69 -12.35
CA LYS A 267 -4.43 15.87 -12.70
C LYS A 267 -5.78 15.93 -11.98
N ALA A 268 -6.32 14.79 -11.57
CA ALA A 268 -7.56 14.73 -10.78
C ALA A 268 -7.42 15.33 -9.38
N ILE A 269 -6.19 15.52 -8.88
CA ILE A 269 -5.89 16.09 -7.58
C ILE A 269 -5.57 17.57 -7.75
N SER A 270 -6.35 18.43 -7.10
CA SER A 270 -6.15 19.89 -7.11
C SER A 270 -4.77 20.27 -6.59
N ALA A 271 -4.17 21.29 -7.22
CA ALA A 271 -2.95 21.91 -6.70
C ALA A 271 -3.17 22.45 -5.28
N ASP A 272 -2.10 22.52 -4.50
CA ASP A 272 -2.10 23.11 -3.14
C ASP A 272 -3.17 22.58 -2.18
N SER A 273 -3.57 21.31 -2.32
CA SER A 273 -4.72 20.74 -1.59
C SER A 273 -4.35 19.64 -0.59
N VAL A 274 -3.17 19.03 -0.74
CA VAL A 274 -2.70 17.92 0.11
C VAL A 274 -1.91 18.45 1.29
N ALA A 275 -2.27 18.06 2.50
CA ALA A 275 -1.56 18.46 3.72
C ALA A 275 -0.30 17.62 3.95
N LEU A 276 -0.39 16.32 3.68
CA LEU A 276 0.70 15.37 3.88
C LEU A 276 0.67 14.30 2.80
N THR A 277 1.81 14.07 2.16
CA THR A 277 2.06 12.84 1.39
C THR A 277 2.86 11.86 2.25
N ILE A 278 2.45 10.60 2.35
CA ILE A 278 3.28 9.52 2.91
C ILE A 278 3.33 8.39 1.90
N THR A 279 4.53 8.05 1.46
CA THR A 279 4.69 7.09 0.37
C THR A 279 6.00 6.34 0.43
N SER A 280 6.07 5.28 -0.37
CA SER A 280 7.25 4.45 -0.60
C SER A 280 7.22 4.07 -2.08
N PRO A 281 8.00 4.75 -2.94
CA PRO A 281 7.99 4.44 -4.37
C PRO A 281 8.53 3.04 -4.65
N PRO A 282 8.21 2.45 -5.80
CA PRO A 282 8.87 1.22 -6.24
C PRO A 282 10.37 1.47 -6.46
N PHE A 283 11.21 0.58 -5.91
CA PHE A 283 12.67 0.69 -6.02
C PHE A 283 13.26 -0.51 -6.74
N LEU A 284 13.95 -0.23 -7.85
CA LEU A 284 14.80 -1.18 -8.59
C LEU A 284 14.07 -2.48 -8.99
N ASP A 285 14.71 -3.35 -9.77
CA ASP A 285 14.14 -4.63 -10.28
C ASP A 285 13.90 -5.70 -9.17
N ILE A 286 13.55 -5.28 -7.95
CA ILE A 286 13.36 -6.08 -6.74
C ILE A 286 11.94 -6.66 -6.69
N VAL A 287 10.96 -5.92 -7.20
CA VAL A 287 9.53 -6.29 -7.16
C VAL A 287 8.95 -6.25 -8.57
N GLN A 288 8.49 -7.41 -9.05
CA GLN A 288 7.77 -7.53 -10.31
C GLN A 288 6.27 -7.41 -10.02
N TYR A 289 5.75 -6.19 -9.93
CA TYR A 289 4.35 -5.95 -9.53
C TYR A 289 3.34 -6.58 -10.49
N SER A 290 3.66 -6.67 -11.78
CA SER A 290 2.87 -7.38 -12.79
C SER A 290 2.78 -8.88 -12.48
N ASP A 291 3.95 -9.52 -12.32
CA ASP A 291 4.06 -10.96 -12.00
C ASP A 291 3.46 -11.28 -10.61
N ASP A 292 3.52 -10.36 -9.66
CA ASP A 292 2.98 -10.61 -8.32
C ASP A 292 1.45 -10.50 -8.29
N ASN A 293 0.85 -9.72 -9.19
CA ASN A 293 -0.59 -9.41 -9.20
C ASN A 293 -1.36 -9.95 -10.43
N TRP A 294 -0.75 -10.69 -11.36
CA TRP A 294 -1.42 -11.14 -12.59
C TRP A 294 -2.75 -11.86 -12.33
N LEU A 295 -2.80 -12.73 -11.32
CA LEU A 295 -4.00 -13.48 -10.98
C LEU A 295 -5.09 -12.59 -10.37
N ARG A 296 -4.69 -11.55 -9.64
CA ARG A 296 -5.61 -10.53 -9.13
C ARG A 296 -6.14 -9.66 -10.27
N CYS A 297 -5.28 -9.32 -11.24
CA CYS A 297 -5.68 -8.59 -12.43
C CYS A 297 -6.68 -9.41 -13.25
N TRP A 298 -6.39 -10.70 -13.50
CA TRP A 298 -7.31 -11.65 -14.14
C TRP A 298 -8.69 -11.67 -13.46
N PHE A 299 -8.74 -11.88 -12.15
CA PHE A 299 -10.01 -11.94 -11.40
C PHE A 299 -10.80 -10.64 -11.51
N ASN A 300 -10.12 -9.50 -11.59
CA ASN A 300 -10.75 -8.18 -11.64
C ASN A 300 -10.98 -7.66 -13.06
N GLY A 301 -10.67 -8.43 -14.11
CA GLY A 301 -10.80 -7.98 -15.49
C GLY A 301 -9.83 -6.88 -15.89
N ILE A 302 -8.67 -6.80 -15.23
CA ILE A 302 -7.60 -5.84 -15.50
C ILE A 302 -6.59 -6.51 -16.43
N ASP A 303 -6.22 -5.81 -17.50
CA ASP A 303 -5.10 -6.20 -18.36
C ASP A 303 -3.77 -5.94 -17.63
N ALA A 304 -3.14 -7.01 -17.18
CA ALA A 304 -1.88 -6.95 -16.43
C ALA A 304 -0.71 -6.45 -17.29
N ASP A 305 -0.71 -6.74 -18.60
CA ASP A 305 0.36 -6.35 -19.51
C ASP A 305 0.26 -4.85 -19.82
N ALA A 306 -0.96 -4.34 -20.01
CA ALA A 306 -1.20 -2.91 -20.13
C ALA A 306 -0.72 -2.14 -18.88
N VAL A 307 -1.03 -2.65 -17.68
CA VAL A 307 -0.52 -2.06 -16.42
C VAL A 307 1.01 -2.13 -16.37
N ALA A 308 1.60 -3.29 -16.69
CA ALA A 308 3.06 -3.48 -16.66
C ALA A 308 3.79 -2.50 -17.58
N SER A 309 3.23 -2.22 -18.77
CA SER A 309 3.82 -1.29 -19.75
C SER A 309 3.94 0.14 -19.23
N GLY A 310 3.11 0.53 -18.26
CA GLY A 310 3.18 1.84 -17.62
C GLY A 310 4.15 1.92 -16.43
N ILE A 311 4.60 0.79 -15.89
CA ILE A 311 5.50 0.75 -14.73
C ILE A 311 6.94 0.92 -15.22
N THR A 312 7.51 2.11 -15.04
CA THR A 312 8.93 2.34 -15.32
C THR A 312 9.79 1.81 -14.18
N MET A 313 10.38 0.63 -14.35
CA MET A 313 11.37 0.07 -13.43
C MET A 313 12.78 0.27 -14.00
N SER A 314 13.64 1.06 -13.33
CA SER A 314 15.05 1.11 -13.69
C SER A 314 15.93 0.30 -12.74
N LYS A 315 16.97 -0.32 -13.31
CA LYS A 315 18.06 -1.00 -12.58
C LYS A 315 19.12 -0.02 -12.08
N LYS A 316 19.18 1.18 -12.65
CA LYS A 316 20.16 2.23 -12.32
C LYS A 316 19.50 3.29 -11.44
N VAL A 317 20.27 3.80 -10.48
CA VAL A 317 19.78 4.82 -9.55
C VAL A 317 19.53 6.13 -10.29
N GLU A 318 20.36 6.42 -11.30
CA GLU A 318 20.29 7.65 -12.10
C GLU A 318 18.96 7.74 -12.87
N ASP A 319 18.60 6.67 -13.59
CA ASP A 319 17.32 6.60 -14.31
C ASP A 319 16.12 6.61 -13.34
N TRP A 320 16.26 5.96 -12.17
CA TRP A 320 15.23 6.02 -11.13
C TRP A 320 15.04 7.44 -10.61
N CYS A 321 16.13 8.19 -10.39
CA CYS A 321 16.08 9.59 -10.01
C CYS A 321 15.38 10.47 -11.06
N ILE A 322 15.53 10.17 -12.36
CA ILE A 322 14.82 10.90 -13.43
C ILE A 322 13.30 10.71 -13.29
N VAL A 323 12.83 9.47 -13.08
CA VAL A 323 11.40 9.20 -12.87
C VAL A 323 10.92 9.88 -11.57
N MET A 324 11.69 9.78 -10.50
CA MET A 324 11.32 10.37 -9.22
C MET A 324 11.33 11.90 -9.26
N GLN A 325 12.12 12.54 -10.12
CA GLN A 325 12.06 14.00 -10.29
C GLN A 325 10.65 14.43 -10.73
N GLY A 326 10.07 13.77 -11.75
CA GLY A 326 8.70 14.05 -12.18
C GLY A 326 7.66 13.82 -11.08
N VAL A 327 7.86 12.79 -10.26
CA VAL A 327 7.03 12.56 -9.07
C VAL A 327 7.18 13.70 -8.06
N PHE A 328 8.39 14.16 -7.77
CA PHE A 328 8.61 15.27 -6.84
C PHE A 328 8.00 16.58 -7.35
N ASP A 329 8.07 16.86 -8.64
CA ASP A 329 7.43 18.04 -9.25
C ASP A 329 5.90 18.00 -9.07
N GLU A 330 5.30 16.82 -9.27
CA GLU A 330 3.87 16.61 -9.06
C GLU A 330 3.48 16.69 -7.57
N LEU A 331 4.29 16.11 -6.68
CA LEU A 331 4.12 16.24 -5.24
C LEU A 331 4.19 17.71 -4.80
N PHE A 332 5.12 18.48 -5.37
CA PHE A 332 5.22 19.91 -5.09
C PHE A 332 3.95 20.65 -5.54
N ARG A 333 3.42 20.35 -6.73
CA ARG A 333 2.17 20.95 -7.25
C ARG A 333 1.00 20.73 -6.30
N ILE A 334 0.79 19.51 -5.81
CA ILE A 334 -0.40 19.15 -5.01
C ILE A 334 -0.26 19.49 -3.52
N THR A 335 0.95 19.55 -2.99
CA THR A 335 1.19 19.83 -1.57
C THR A 335 0.81 21.28 -1.28
N LYS A 336 -0.04 21.51 -0.27
CA LYS A 336 -0.44 22.86 0.17
C LYS A 336 0.75 23.63 0.75
N PRO A 337 0.76 24.98 0.73
CA PRO A 337 1.77 25.76 1.43
C PRO A 337 1.85 25.36 2.92
N GLY A 338 3.05 25.07 3.41
CA GLY A 338 3.28 24.53 4.76
C GLY A 338 2.97 23.03 4.92
N GLY A 339 2.49 22.35 3.88
CA GLY A 339 2.30 20.90 3.85
C GLY A 339 3.61 20.12 3.71
N TYR A 340 3.51 18.80 3.88
CA TYR A 340 4.67 17.91 4.04
C TYR A 340 4.67 16.74 3.05
N VAL A 341 5.85 16.21 2.80
CA VAL A 341 6.05 14.91 2.15
C VAL A 341 6.97 14.07 3.03
N ALA A 342 6.48 12.94 3.53
CA ALA A 342 7.25 11.90 4.19
C ALA A 342 7.54 10.78 3.16
N PHE A 343 8.74 10.83 2.58
CA PHE A 343 9.13 9.96 1.49
C PHE A 343 10.01 8.81 2.00
N GLU A 344 9.42 7.64 2.19
CA GLU A 344 10.13 6.45 2.67
C GLU A 344 10.92 5.81 1.55
N VAL A 345 12.18 5.53 1.84
CA VAL A 345 13.12 4.86 0.94
C VAL A 345 13.97 3.85 1.70
N GLY A 346 14.38 2.81 0.98
CA GLY A 346 15.27 1.79 1.51
C GLY A 346 16.75 2.08 1.26
N GLU A 347 17.57 1.10 1.59
CA GLU A 347 18.94 1.01 1.09
C GLU A 347 19.02 -0.10 0.03
N VAL A 348 19.82 0.11 -1.00
CA VAL A 348 19.98 -0.82 -2.13
C VAL A 348 21.42 -1.26 -2.28
N LYS A 349 21.65 -2.33 -3.08
CA LYS A 349 22.96 -2.98 -3.26
C LYS A 349 23.61 -3.39 -1.92
N ASN A 350 22.85 -4.09 -1.06
CA ASN A 350 23.26 -4.53 0.29
C ASN A 350 23.69 -3.36 1.20
N GLY A 351 22.91 -2.27 1.25
CA GLY A 351 23.17 -1.12 2.12
C GLY A 351 24.24 -0.15 1.59
N LYS A 352 24.87 -0.45 0.45
CA LYS A 352 25.92 0.42 -0.13
C LYS A 352 25.37 1.73 -0.66
N ILE A 353 24.12 1.73 -1.12
CA ILE A 353 23.46 2.93 -1.64
C ILE A 353 22.28 3.23 -0.73
N LYS A 354 22.29 4.42 -0.15
CA LYS A 354 21.26 4.95 0.72
C LYS A 354 20.40 5.91 -0.11
N LEU A 355 19.16 5.50 -0.41
CA LEU A 355 18.33 6.24 -1.36
C LEU A 355 17.81 7.57 -0.80
N ASP A 356 17.84 7.76 0.52
CA ASP A 356 17.54 9.04 1.16
C ASP A 356 18.52 10.12 0.69
N GLU A 357 19.80 9.78 0.56
CA GLU A 357 20.83 10.69 0.03
C GLU A 357 20.58 11.06 -1.44
N ALA A 358 19.99 10.15 -2.22
CA ALA A 358 19.64 10.38 -3.63
C ALA A 358 18.33 11.19 -3.79
N VAL A 359 17.41 11.07 -2.84
CA VAL A 359 16.10 11.73 -2.87
C VAL A 359 16.15 13.18 -2.41
N VAL A 360 17.01 13.51 -1.43
CA VAL A 360 17.15 14.87 -0.91
C VAL A 360 17.34 15.92 -2.04
N PRO A 361 18.27 15.74 -3.01
CA PRO A 361 18.42 16.68 -4.12
C PRO A 361 17.18 16.81 -5.01
N LEU A 362 16.40 15.74 -5.21
CA LEU A 362 15.20 15.76 -6.05
C LEU A 362 14.10 16.60 -5.44
N GLY A 363 13.83 16.41 -4.14
CA GLY A 363 12.84 17.20 -3.42
C GLY A 363 13.23 18.68 -3.35
N ILE A 364 14.52 18.99 -3.12
CA ILE A 364 15.02 20.38 -3.16
C ILE A 364 14.87 20.96 -4.57
N GLY A 365 15.21 20.18 -5.61
CA GLY A 365 15.08 20.59 -7.02
C GLY A 365 13.64 20.94 -7.41
N ALA A 366 12.66 20.21 -6.87
CA ALA A 366 11.23 20.50 -7.07
C ALA A 366 10.74 21.73 -6.27
N GLY A 367 11.53 22.26 -5.34
CA GLY A 367 11.22 23.46 -4.56
C GLY A 367 10.87 23.22 -3.09
N PHE A 368 10.97 21.99 -2.60
CA PHE A 368 10.78 21.69 -1.17
C PHE A 368 11.99 22.09 -0.33
N ILE A 369 11.75 22.26 0.97
CA ILE A 369 12.78 22.31 2.00
C ILE A 369 12.90 20.90 2.59
N CYS A 370 14.11 20.32 2.61
CA CYS A 370 14.38 19.09 3.36
C CYS A 370 14.51 19.43 4.84
N GLU A 371 13.54 19.03 5.66
CA GLU A 371 13.49 19.35 7.10
C GLU A 371 14.37 18.39 7.90
N VAL A 372 14.26 17.08 7.63
CA VAL A 372 14.89 16.05 8.45
C VAL A 372 14.90 14.70 7.74
N ILE A 373 15.87 13.84 8.06
CA ILE A 373 15.82 12.40 7.73
C ILE A 373 15.49 11.63 9.02
N VAL A 374 14.43 10.84 8.99
CA VAL A 374 14.00 9.97 10.09
C VAL A 374 14.38 8.53 9.74
N ILE A 375 15.22 7.91 10.56
CA ILE A 375 15.65 6.52 10.39
C ILE A 375 15.03 5.69 11.51
N ASN A 376 13.96 4.96 11.19
CA ASN A 376 13.41 4.00 12.12
C ASN A 376 14.24 2.72 12.11
N ALA A 377 15.01 2.48 13.17
CA ALA A 377 15.86 1.32 13.33
C ALA A 377 15.29 0.39 14.41
N GLN A 378 15.09 -0.89 14.08
CA GLN A 378 14.58 -1.90 15.00
C GLN A 378 15.52 -3.11 15.07
N GLU A 379 15.86 -3.56 16.29
CA GLU A 379 16.53 -4.85 16.47
C GLU A 379 15.48 -5.98 16.47
N PHE A 380 15.34 -6.70 15.36
CA PHE A 380 14.49 -7.89 15.32
C PHE A 380 15.16 -9.05 16.07
N THR A 381 14.56 -9.46 17.19
CA THR A 381 15.05 -10.60 17.96
C THR A 381 14.56 -11.96 17.44
N LYS A 382 13.46 -12.06 16.68
CA LYS A 382 12.86 -13.38 16.32
C LYS A 382 12.01 -13.38 15.03
N THR A 383 12.61 -13.25 13.84
CA THR A 383 12.00 -13.76 12.58
C THR A 383 12.96 -14.11 11.45
N ALA A 384 14.28 -14.06 11.68
CA ALA A 384 15.29 -14.37 10.65
C ALA A 384 15.58 -15.89 10.52
N ASN A 385 15.24 -16.68 11.55
CA ASN A 385 15.62 -18.10 11.64
C ASN A 385 14.71 -19.08 10.86
N ILE A 386 13.54 -18.65 10.36
CA ILE A 386 12.64 -19.55 9.60
C ILE A 386 13.05 -19.62 8.11
N TRP A 387 13.87 -18.68 7.63
CA TRP A 387 14.30 -18.59 6.22
C TRP A 387 15.83 -18.60 6.03
N GLY A 388 16.60 -18.97 7.06
CA GLY A 388 18.07 -19.09 6.96
C GLY A 388 18.79 -17.78 6.62
N VAL A 389 18.19 -16.63 6.91
CA VAL A 389 18.82 -15.32 6.71
C VAL A 389 19.37 -14.88 8.06
N SER A 390 20.68 -14.83 8.22
CA SER A 390 21.31 -14.19 9.38
C SER A 390 21.05 -12.68 9.35
N ASN A 391 20.82 -12.09 10.53
CA ASN A 391 20.74 -10.63 10.69
C ASN A 391 21.91 -9.95 9.96
N ASN A 392 21.62 -8.87 9.23
CA ASN A 392 22.54 -8.03 8.45
C ASN A 392 23.15 -8.62 7.16
N SER A 393 22.69 -9.77 6.64
CA SER A 393 23.21 -10.25 5.34
C SER A 393 22.34 -9.89 4.12
N LYS A 394 21.02 -9.68 4.26
CA LYS A 394 20.10 -9.49 3.11
C LYS A 394 18.88 -8.56 3.31
N GLY A 395 18.78 -7.84 4.42
CA GLY A 395 17.68 -6.89 4.64
C GLY A 395 18.10 -5.81 5.62
N THR A 396 17.83 -4.55 5.28
CA THR A 396 18.08 -3.44 6.18
C THR A 396 16.96 -3.36 7.19
N ASN A 397 17.29 -3.47 8.47
CA ASN A 397 16.34 -3.36 9.59
C ASN A 397 15.89 -1.90 9.84
N THR A 398 15.95 -1.06 8.80
CA THR A 398 15.76 0.38 8.87
C THR A 398 14.78 0.84 7.80
N ASN A 399 13.82 1.69 8.19
CA ASN A 399 13.07 2.53 7.26
C ASN A 399 13.72 3.91 7.27
N ARG A 400 14.07 4.46 6.11
CA ARG A 400 14.63 5.81 5.99
C ARG A 400 13.58 6.72 5.37
N ILE A 401 13.19 7.77 6.06
CA ILE A 401 12.14 8.67 5.60
C ILE A 401 12.73 10.06 5.48
N VAL A 402 12.74 10.59 4.27
CA VAL A 402 13.11 11.99 4.03
C VAL A 402 11.84 12.83 4.18
N VAL A 403 11.86 13.77 5.11
CA VAL A 403 10.72 14.65 5.37
C VAL A 403 10.98 16.00 4.74
N PHE A 404 10.14 16.35 3.78
CA PHE A 404 10.14 17.62 3.07
C PHE A 404 8.97 18.49 3.50
N ARG A 405 9.14 19.81 3.41
CA ARG A 405 8.07 20.80 3.63
C ARG A 405 8.00 21.79 2.48
N LYS A 406 6.79 22.10 2.03
CA LYS A 406 6.55 23.20 1.08
C LYS A 406 6.54 24.52 1.83
N ASN A 407 7.27 25.52 1.33
CA ASN A 407 7.32 26.82 1.98
C ASN A 407 5.90 27.45 2.07
N THR A 408 5.63 28.17 3.16
CA THR A 408 4.35 28.88 3.37
C THR A 408 4.27 30.17 2.55
N ALA A 409 5.40 30.65 2.03
CA ALA A 409 5.49 31.86 1.22
C ALA A 409 5.29 31.55 -0.27
N THR A 410 4.04 31.37 -0.70
CA THR A 410 3.67 31.65 -2.09
C THR A 410 3.25 33.12 -2.14
N LYS A 411 4.01 33.94 -2.89
CA LYS A 411 3.82 35.38 -3.05
C LYS A 411 2.35 35.75 -3.32
N LEU A 412 1.76 36.53 -2.42
CA LEU A 412 0.96 37.68 -2.84
C LEU A 412 1.93 38.66 -3.48
N GLY A 413 1.89 38.85 -4.81
CA GLY A 413 2.66 39.90 -5.46
C GLY A 413 3.09 39.59 -6.90
N GLY A 414 2.32 40.12 -7.84
CA GLY A 414 2.63 40.17 -9.28
C GLY A 414 1.40 40.68 -10.02
N SER A 415 1.22 42.00 -9.96
CA SER A 415 0.17 42.84 -10.58
C SER A 415 -0.23 42.49 -12.00
#